data_AF-A0ABD5X2F2-F1
#
_entry.id   AF-A0ABD5X2F2-F1
#
_cell.length_a   1.000
_cell.length_b   1.000
_cell.length_c   1.000
_cell.angle_alpha   90.00
_cell.angle_beta   90.00
_cell.angle_gamma   90.00
#
_symmetry.space_group_name_H-M   'P 1'
#
loop_
_entity.id
_entity.type
_entity.pdbx_description
1 polymer ?
#
loop_
_entity_poly.entity_id
_entity_poly.type
_entity_poly.pdbx_seq_one_letter_code
_entity_poly.pdbx_strand_id
1 'polypeptide(L)'
;MPECVRCNDFTDNKADKEYHYCDSCLDRFHEVTQSGVIVEQTGDQYTITVTNQNTELDGGREKSQVDALARAKRICDEYGVEGLFKYERTGSRWLLDEYLEAHQSVSQDVHERLRRAPDLDSDGFLDRVRSLFE
;
A
#
# COMPACT_ATOMS: atom_id res chain seq x y z
N MET A 1 29.83 -3.66 1.44
CA MET A 1 28.61 -3.59 0.62
C MET A 1 27.46 -4.06 1.47
N PRO A 2 26.52 -3.17 1.82
CA PRO A 2 25.25 -3.58 2.40
C PRO A 2 24.40 -4.36 1.38
N GLU A 3 23.43 -5.12 1.89
CA GLU A 3 22.45 -5.84 1.08
C GLU A 3 21.11 -5.10 1.12
N CYS A 4 20.41 -5.11 0.00
CA CYS A 4 19.07 -4.56 -0.14
C CYS A 4 18.11 -5.35 0.74
N VAL A 5 17.40 -4.68 1.64
CA VAL A 5 16.47 -5.35 2.58
C VAL A 5 15.26 -6.01 1.89
N ARG A 6 15.00 -5.68 0.61
CA ARG A 6 13.84 -6.19 -0.14
C ARG A 6 14.15 -7.43 -0.94
N CYS A 7 15.25 -7.41 -1.68
CA CYS A 7 15.60 -8.45 -2.65
C CYS A 7 16.90 -9.18 -2.30
N ASN A 8 17.58 -8.80 -1.21
CA ASN A 8 18.89 -9.28 -0.81
C ASN A 8 20.00 -9.07 -1.85
N ASP A 9 19.78 -8.19 -2.83
CA ASP A 9 20.81 -7.84 -3.80
C ASP A 9 21.84 -6.89 -3.18
N PHE A 10 23.09 -6.95 -3.62
CA PHE A 10 24.12 -6.07 -3.11
C PHE A 10 23.89 -4.64 -3.59
N THR A 11 24.13 -3.66 -2.72
CA THR A 11 23.93 -2.25 -3.06
C THR A 11 25.01 -1.38 -2.43
N ASP A 12 25.40 -0.33 -3.16
CA ASP A 12 26.26 0.75 -2.65
C ASP A 12 25.45 2.02 -2.33
N ASN A 13 24.12 1.94 -2.43
CA ASN A 13 23.24 3.05 -2.11
C ASN A 13 23.30 3.40 -0.62
N LYS A 14 23.22 4.70 -0.36
CA LYS A 14 23.12 5.23 1.00
C LYS A 14 21.87 4.67 1.68
N ALA A 15 21.98 4.39 2.98
CA ALA A 15 20.85 3.99 3.77
C ALA A 15 19.78 5.08 3.80
N ASP A 16 18.53 4.70 3.59
CA ASP A 16 17.37 5.51 3.97
C ASP A 16 17.09 5.21 5.46
N LYS A 17 17.69 6.02 6.32
CA LYS A 17 17.75 5.79 7.78
C LYS A 17 18.38 4.43 8.13
N GLU A 18 17.56 3.44 8.50
CA GLU A 18 18.02 2.12 8.95
C GLU A 18 18.12 1.10 7.81
N TYR A 19 17.63 1.43 6.60
CA TYR A 19 17.46 0.45 5.51
C TYR A 19 18.25 0.79 4.25
N HIS A 20 18.80 -0.24 3.61
CA HIS A 20 19.43 -0.15 2.30
C HIS A 20 18.51 -0.72 1.22
N TYR A 21 18.39 0.01 0.11
CA TYR A 21 17.62 -0.39 -1.06
C TYR A 21 18.52 -0.36 -2.30
N CYS A 22 18.46 -1.40 -3.15
CA CYS A 22 19.10 -1.36 -4.46
C CYS A 22 18.32 -0.46 -5.42
N ASP A 23 18.95 -0.09 -6.54
CA ASP A 23 18.33 0.79 -7.54
C ASP A 23 17.03 0.23 -8.10
N SER A 24 16.95 -1.09 -8.34
CA SER A 24 15.73 -1.71 -8.83
C SER A 24 14.55 -1.58 -7.87
N CYS A 25 14.79 -1.67 -6.55
CA CYS A 25 13.73 -1.45 -5.56
C CYS A 25 13.35 0.03 -5.47
N LEU A 26 14.33 0.93 -5.54
CA LEU A 26 14.07 2.37 -5.51
C LEU A 26 13.27 2.83 -6.74
N ASP A 27 13.60 2.30 -7.92
CA ASP A 27 12.91 2.59 -9.17
C ASP A 27 11.44 2.16 -9.08
N ARG A 28 11.18 0.92 -8.64
CA ARG A 28 9.81 0.43 -8.42
C ARG A 28 9.04 1.27 -7.40
N PHE A 29 9.68 1.68 -6.30
CA PHE A 29 9.03 2.59 -5.33
C PHE A 29 8.73 3.96 -5.93
N HIS A 30 9.56 4.43 -6.84
CA HIS A 30 9.36 5.68 -7.55
C HIS A 30 8.19 5.59 -8.53
N GLU A 31 8.08 4.50 -9.29
CA GLU A 31 6.93 4.22 -10.15
C GLU A 31 5.61 4.24 -9.37
N VAL A 32 5.53 3.50 -8.25
CA VAL A 32 4.34 3.50 -7.40
C VAL A 32 4.05 4.88 -6.79
N THR A 33 5.10 5.66 -6.49
CA THR A 33 4.91 7.04 -6.02
C THR A 33 4.29 7.94 -7.09
N GLN A 34 4.51 7.66 -8.37
CA GLN A 34 3.99 8.48 -9.48
C GLN A 34 2.58 8.09 -9.94
N SER A 35 2.21 6.80 -9.85
CA SER A 35 0.96 6.30 -10.42
C SER A 35 0.17 5.35 -9.51
N GLY A 36 0.46 5.33 -8.22
CA GLY A 36 -0.12 4.38 -7.27
C GLY A 36 -0.74 5.02 -6.04
N VAL A 37 -0.80 4.23 -4.96
CA VAL A 37 -1.29 4.66 -3.64
C VAL A 37 -0.14 4.64 -2.64
N ILE A 38 0.08 5.73 -1.94
CA ILE A 38 1.14 5.86 -0.94
C ILE A 38 0.49 5.95 0.42
N VAL A 39 0.87 5.05 1.33
CA VAL A 39 0.48 5.11 2.74
C VAL A 39 1.71 5.50 3.55
N GLU A 40 1.71 6.69 4.12
CA GLU A 40 2.83 7.21 4.91
C GLU A 40 2.44 7.33 6.38
N GLN A 41 3.21 6.71 7.26
CA GLN A 41 3.08 6.92 8.70
C GLN A 41 3.91 8.13 9.12
N THR A 42 3.24 9.14 9.66
CA THR A 42 3.88 10.32 10.27
C THR A 42 3.42 10.42 11.73
N GLY A 43 4.33 10.13 12.66
CA GLY A 43 4.00 10.06 14.09
C GLY A 43 2.96 8.98 14.39
N ASP A 44 1.82 9.37 14.98
CA ASP A 44 0.69 8.48 15.32
C ASP A 44 -0.44 8.51 14.26
N GLN A 45 -0.18 9.04 13.07
CA GLN A 45 -1.16 9.14 11.99
C GLN A 45 -0.64 8.51 10.71
N TYR A 46 -1.57 8.05 9.88
CA TYR A 46 -1.32 7.45 8.58
C TYR A 46 -2.00 8.32 7.52
N THR A 47 -1.22 8.85 6.58
CA THR A 47 -1.73 9.63 5.46
C THR A 47 -1.73 8.75 4.21
N ILE A 48 -2.86 8.71 3.51
CA ILE A 48 -2.98 8.00 2.25
C ILE A 48 -3.01 9.04 1.14
N THR A 49 -2.07 8.94 0.19
CA THR A 49 -1.97 9.81 -0.98
C THR A 49 -2.17 8.97 -2.22
N VAL A 50 -3.15 9.32 -3.04
CA VAL A 50 -3.34 8.67 -4.34
C VAL A 50 -2.74 9.58 -5.40
N THR A 51 -1.75 9.09 -6.14
CA THR A 51 -1.06 9.85 -7.18
C THR A 51 -1.51 9.49 -8.58
N ASN A 52 -2.33 8.44 -8.71
CA ASN A 52 -2.98 8.10 -9.96
C ASN A 52 -3.91 9.24 -10.42
N GLN A 53 -3.60 9.83 -11.57
CA GLN A 53 -4.34 10.96 -12.15
C GLN A 53 -5.77 10.61 -12.56
N ASN A 54 -6.12 9.32 -12.62
CA ASN A 54 -7.45 8.84 -12.99
C ASN A 54 -8.41 8.65 -11.80
N THR A 55 -8.01 8.99 -10.58
CA THR A 55 -8.83 8.76 -9.39
C THR A 55 -9.31 10.06 -8.77
N GLU A 56 -10.63 10.23 -8.66
CA GLU A 56 -11.27 11.32 -7.88
C GLU A 56 -11.23 11.07 -6.36
N LEU A 57 -10.57 9.99 -5.92
CA LEU A 57 -10.54 9.58 -4.51
C LEU A 57 -9.51 10.37 -3.71
N ASP A 58 -9.99 11.00 -2.64
CA ASP A 58 -9.15 11.52 -1.57
C ASP A 58 -8.69 10.35 -0.69
N GLY A 59 -7.37 10.09 -0.69
CA GLY A 59 -6.79 9.05 0.16
C GLY A 59 -7.02 9.33 1.65
N GLY A 60 -7.05 10.60 2.06
CA GLY A 60 -7.38 11.02 3.42
C GLY A 60 -6.32 10.65 4.46
N ARG A 61 -6.73 10.69 5.73
CA ARG A 61 -5.88 10.39 6.89
C ARG A 61 -6.61 9.49 7.86
N GLU A 62 -5.89 8.51 8.39
CA GLU A 62 -6.39 7.54 9.35
C GLU A 62 -5.49 7.52 10.59
N LYS A 63 -6.08 7.17 11.74
CA LYS A 63 -5.33 7.01 13.01
C LYS A 63 -4.81 5.58 13.21
N SER A 64 -5.46 4.62 12.56
CA SER A 64 -5.15 3.20 12.68
C SER A 64 -4.39 2.74 11.44
N GLN A 65 -3.33 1.96 11.67
CA GLN A 65 -2.56 1.35 10.59
C GLN A 65 -3.47 0.45 9.73
N VAL A 66 -4.33 -0.33 10.37
CA VAL A 66 -5.24 -1.26 9.70
C VAL A 66 -6.22 -0.50 8.81
N ASP A 67 -6.81 0.60 9.30
CA ASP A 67 -7.72 1.42 8.50
C ASP A 67 -7.03 2.05 7.29
N ALA A 68 -5.80 2.56 7.48
CA ALA A 68 -5.03 3.14 6.39
C ALA A 68 -4.68 2.11 5.31
N LEU A 69 -4.18 0.94 5.73
CA LEU A 69 -3.82 -0.15 4.82
C LEU A 69 -5.06 -0.73 4.13
N ALA A 70 -6.18 -0.86 4.84
CA ALA A 70 -7.44 -1.33 4.27
C ALA A 70 -7.96 -0.35 3.20
N ARG A 71 -7.98 0.95 3.51
CA ARG A 71 -8.39 1.98 2.56
C ARG A 71 -7.48 2.01 1.33
N ALA A 72 -6.16 1.96 1.54
CA ALA A 72 -5.22 1.91 0.43
C ALA A 72 -5.36 0.63 -0.40
N LYS A 73 -5.54 -0.53 0.22
CA LYS A 73 -5.74 -1.81 -0.47
C LYS A 73 -7.02 -1.78 -1.30
N ARG A 74 -8.12 -1.25 -0.76
CA ARG A 74 -9.36 -1.04 -1.51
C ARG A 74 -9.12 -0.21 -2.77
N ILE A 75 -8.41 0.91 -2.67
CA ILE A 75 -8.09 1.77 -3.82
C ILE A 75 -7.20 1.02 -4.81
N CYS A 76 -6.20 0.27 -4.33
CA CYS A 76 -5.33 -0.55 -5.18
C CYS A 76 -6.13 -1.59 -5.97
N ASP A 77 -7.05 -2.31 -5.32
CA ASP A 77 -7.91 -3.30 -5.98
C ASP A 77 -8.91 -2.67 -6.95
N GLU A 78 -9.52 -1.54 -6.59
CA GLU A 78 -10.56 -0.89 -7.40
C GLU A 78 -10.00 -0.30 -8.70
N TYR A 79 -8.78 0.22 -8.68
CA TYR A 79 -8.14 0.86 -9.84
C TYR A 79 -7.02 0.04 -10.46
N GLY A 80 -6.71 -1.14 -9.91
CA GLY A 80 -5.64 -2.02 -10.40
C GLY A 80 -4.25 -1.36 -10.31
N VAL A 81 -4.01 -0.58 -9.26
CA VAL A 81 -2.72 0.09 -9.02
C VAL A 81 -1.96 -0.51 -7.86
N GLU A 82 -0.64 -0.35 -7.87
CA GLU A 82 0.20 -0.76 -6.76
C GLU A 82 0.15 0.25 -5.59
N GLY A 83 0.37 -0.29 -4.39
CA GLY A 83 0.45 0.49 -3.15
C GLY A 83 1.87 0.46 -2.58
N LEU A 84 2.29 1.56 -1.95
CA LEU A 84 3.57 1.71 -1.27
C LEU A 84 3.34 2.17 0.17
N PHE A 85 3.74 1.36 1.13
CA PHE A 85 3.74 1.68 2.55
C PHE A 85 5.11 2.25 2.97
N LYS A 86 5.10 3.45 3.55
CA LYS A 86 6.27 4.17 4.04
C LYS A 86 6.14 4.38 5.55
N TYR A 87 7.11 3.87 6.30
CA TYR A 87 7.22 4.05 7.73
C TYR A 87 8.28 5.10 8.01
N GLU A 88 7.87 6.36 8.16
CA GLU A 88 8.82 7.48 8.25
C GLU A 88 9.78 7.27 9.43
N ARG A 89 9.32 6.74 10.56
CA ARG A 89 10.13 6.57 11.78
C ARG A 89 11.43 5.81 11.53
N THR A 90 11.37 4.69 10.81
CA THR A 90 12.51 3.81 10.56
C THR A 90 13.08 3.97 9.13
N GLY A 91 12.36 4.64 8.23
CA GLY A 91 12.71 4.74 6.80
C GLY A 91 12.29 3.50 6.00
N SER A 92 11.54 2.59 6.62
CA SER A 92 11.11 1.35 5.99
C SER A 92 10.07 1.61 4.90
N ARG A 93 10.34 1.13 3.69
CA ARG A 93 9.43 1.20 2.52
C ARG A 93 9.09 -0.19 2.03
N TRP A 94 7.82 -0.52 1.88
CA TRP A 94 7.34 -1.81 1.40
C TRP A 94 6.27 -1.62 0.35
N LEU A 95 6.23 -2.49 -0.67
CA LEU A 95 5.00 -2.59 -1.45
C LEU A 95 3.89 -3.08 -0.53
N LEU A 96 2.69 -2.55 -0.73
CA LEU A 96 1.56 -2.80 0.15
C LEU A 96 1.23 -4.30 0.21
N ASP A 97 1.21 -4.97 -0.94
CA ASP A 97 0.97 -6.41 -1.02
C ASP A 97 2.06 -7.20 -0.29
N GLU A 98 3.34 -6.92 -0.57
CA GLU A 98 4.48 -7.56 0.11
C GLU A 98 4.44 -7.36 1.63
N TYR A 99 4.02 -6.18 2.09
CA TYR A 99 3.88 -5.88 3.51
C TYR A 99 2.80 -6.76 4.16
N LEU A 100 1.65 -6.88 3.52
CA LEU A 100 0.52 -7.68 4.00
C LEU A 100 0.84 -9.19 3.95
N GLU A 101 1.56 -9.65 2.94
CA GLU A 101 2.04 -11.03 2.85
C GLU A 101 3.04 -11.34 3.98
N ALA A 102 3.98 -10.44 4.25
CA ALA A 102 4.96 -10.58 5.31
C ALA A 102 4.34 -10.49 6.73
N HIS A 103 3.25 -9.74 6.89
CA HIS A 103 2.61 -9.49 8.18
C HIS A 103 1.18 -10.05 8.20
N GLN A 104 1.06 -11.38 8.26
CA GLN A 104 -0.23 -12.09 8.18
C GLN A 104 -1.27 -11.61 9.20
N SER A 105 -0.87 -11.25 10.43
CA SER A 105 -1.81 -10.72 11.43
C SER A 105 -2.45 -9.41 10.96
N VAL A 106 -1.64 -8.47 10.47
CA VAL A 106 -2.13 -7.18 9.94
C VAL A 106 -2.98 -7.42 8.70
N SER A 107 -2.59 -8.36 7.84
CA SER A 107 -3.38 -8.74 6.67
C SER A 107 -4.76 -9.29 7.04
N GLN A 108 -4.86 -10.11 8.08
CA GLN A 108 -6.15 -10.62 8.55
C GLN A 108 -7.05 -9.49 9.07
N ASP A 109 -6.50 -8.58 9.88
CA ASP A 109 -7.20 -7.39 10.37
C ASP A 109 -7.68 -6.49 9.22
N VAL A 110 -6.83 -6.26 8.21
CA VAL A 110 -7.18 -5.49 7.01
C VAL A 110 -8.31 -6.16 6.23
N HIS A 111 -8.23 -7.46 5.97
CA HIS A 111 -9.28 -8.22 5.29
C HIS A 111 -10.59 -8.26 6.08
N GLU A 112 -10.53 -8.33 7.41
CA GLU A 112 -11.71 -8.23 8.25
C GLU A 112 -12.33 -6.82 8.17
N ARG A 113 -11.50 -5.78 8.23
CA ARG A 113 -11.95 -4.39 8.11
C ARG A 113 -12.59 -4.12 6.76
N LEU A 114 -12.01 -4.61 5.66
CA LEU A 114 -12.57 -4.53 4.32
C LEU A 114 -13.94 -5.23 4.23
N ARG A 115 -14.09 -6.41 4.85
CA ARG A 115 -15.38 -7.11 4.92
C ARG A 115 -16.43 -6.39 5.77
N ARG A 116 -15.98 -5.70 6.83
CA ARG A 116 -16.84 -4.94 7.75
C ARG A 116 -17.15 -3.52 7.29
N ALA A 117 -16.60 -3.07 6.17
CA ALA A 117 -16.83 -1.74 5.60
C ALA A 117 -17.85 -1.78 4.44
N PRO A 118 -19.14 -2.11 4.64
CA PRO A 118 -20.17 -1.65 3.73
C PRO A 118 -20.44 -0.18 4.05
N ASP A 119 -19.59 0.73 3.60
CA ASP A 119 -20.01 2.13 3.51
C ASP A 119 -20.96 2.22 2.31
N LEU A 120 -22.26 2.19 2.65
CA LEU A 120 -23.40 2.84 1.99
C LEU A 120 -23.33 2.96 0.45
N ASP A 121 -24.25 2.25 -0.23
CA ASP A 121 -24.47 2.16 -1.68
C ASP A 121 -23.51 1.23 -2.46
N SER A 122 -23.95 0.00 -2.74
CA SER A 122 -23.70 -0.71 -4.01
C SER A 122 -24.40 -2.07 -4.04
N ASP A 123 -25.72 -1.99 -4.14
CA ASP A 123 -26.53 -2.89 -4.96
C ASP A 123 -25.90 -2.92 -6.38
N GLY A 124 -24.91 -3.78 -6.63
CA GLY A 124 -24.25 -3.82 -7.96
C GLY A 124 -22.91 -4.56 -8.09
N PHE A 125 -22.17 -4.81 -7.00
CA PHE A 125 -20.88 -5.50 -7.11
C PHE A 125 -21.02 -7.02 -7.35
N LEU A 126 -22.00 -7.66 -6.70
CA LEU A 126 -22.26 -9.09 -6.89
C LEU A 126 -22.86 -9.44 -8.26
N ASP A 127 -23.45 -8.45 -8.96
CA ASP A 127 -24.02 -8.66 -10.30
C ASP A 127 -22.92 -8.69 -11.38
N ARG A 128 -21.87 -7.88 -11.23
CA ARG A 128 -20.76 -7.84 -12.19
C ARG A 128 -19.87 -9.08 -12.15
N VAL A 129 -19.60 -9.63 -10.97
CA VAL A 129 -18.77 -10.84 -10.84
C VAL A 129 -19.50 -12.08 -11.40
N ARG A 130 -20.84 -12.08 -11.38
CA ARG A 130 -21.62 -13.16 -11.99
C ARG A 130 -21.65 -13.08 -13.52
N SER A 131 -21.60 -11.88 -14.11
CA SER A 131 -21.60 -11.69 -15.57
C SER A 131 -20.33 -12.13 -16.31
N LEU A 132 -19.22 -12.37 -15.59
CA LEU A 132 -17.95 -12.84 -16.17
C LEU A 132 -17.81 -14.37 -16.19
N PHE A 133 -18.76 -15.09 -15.57
CA PHE A 133 -18.77 -16.55 -15.47
C PHE A 133 -19.99 -17.20 -16.15
N GLU A 134 -20.71 -16.46 -16.99
CA GLU A 134 -21.85 -16.96 -17.79
C GLU A 134 -21.60 -16.84 -19.30
#